data_AF-A0A7Z0RH85-F1
#
_entry.id   AF-A0A7Z0RH85-F1
#
_cell.length_a   1.000
_cell.length_b   1.000
_cell.length_c   1.000
_cell.angle_alpha   90.00
_cell.angle_beta   90.00
_cell.angle_gamma   90.00
#
_symmetry.space_group_name_H-M   'P 1'
#
loop_
_entity.id
_entity.type
_entity.pdbx_description
1 polymer ?
#
loop_
_entity_poly.entity_id
_entity_poly.type
_entity_poly.pdbx_seq_one_letter_code
_entity_poly.pdbx_strand_id
1 'polypeptide(L)'
;MKRVLPLVILLLVAAGAAAWWYGLPEKLGWWPEARREFVLYGNVDIRQVSLGFRVSGRLAELHADEGDVVKTGTVLAKLDAAPYEFAVRSGEANVAALQATLDKLKAGPRPTEIAQARAAYDESVADLRNANLAYDRARQLRPQGTISEASLDQATAARAMAAARSDSANEALKLLLEGSRVEDIDAADAQLKAAQATLASARTSLEDTQLRAPNDGVILSRVRENGAIVSPADTVFVLSLTEPVWVRTYVAEPDLGRIHPGMKVAVTSDTAPDKPYEGTIGFISPVAEFTPKSVETPELRTDLVYRLRIVIDKPGLDLRQGMPVTVRFPTPTAGGQ
;
A
#
# COMPACT_ATOMS: atom_id res chain seq x y z
N MET A 1 96.50 -9.69 -25.28
CA MET A 1 95.19 -9.55 -24.60
C MET A 1 93.98 -10.01 -25.45
N LYS A 2 94.13 -10.99 -26.37
CA LYS A 2 93.05 -11.41 -27.30
C LYS A 2 92.35 -12.75 -26.96
N ARG A 3 92.73 -13.42 -25.86
CA ARG A 3 92.20 -14.76 -25.48
C ARG A 3 91.36 -14.80 -24.20
N VAL A 4 91.25 -13.69 -23.47
CA VAL A 4 90.46 -13.62 -22.22
C VAL A 4 88.99 -13.28 -22.52
N LEU A 5 88.75 -12.56 -23.61
CA LEU A 5 87.42 -12.14 -24.04
C LEU A 5 86.43 -13.29 -24.28
N PRO A 6 86.78 -14.40 -24.96
CA PRO A 6 85.82 -15.51 -25.18
C PRO A 6 85.45 -16.23 -23.88
N LEU A 7 86.39 -16.31 -22.91
CA LEU A 7 86.13 -16.99 -21.63
C LEU A 7 85.15 -16.19 -20.76
N VAL A 8 85.25 -14.85 -20.76
CA VAL A 8 84.34 -13.96 -20.03
C VAL A 8 82.95 -13.98 -20.64
N ILE A 9 82.85 -14.02 -21.98
CA ILE A 9 81.56 -14.14 -22.67
C ILE A 9 80.89 -15.47 -22.32
N LEU A 10 81.64 -16.58 -22.29
CA LEU A 10 81.08 -17.89 -21.95
C LEU A 10 80.57 -17.94 -20.50
N LEU A 11 81.27 -17.28 -19.57
CA LEU A 11 80.88 -17.18 -18.17
C LEU A 11 79.63 -16.31 -17.97
N LEU A 12 79.50 -15.21 -18.71
CA LEU A 12 78.29 -14.37 -18.72
C LEU A 12 77.09 -15.09 -19.32
N VAL A 13 77.30 -15.87 -20.39
CA VAL A 13 76.23 -16.69 -20.99
C VAL A 13 75.80 -17.80 -20.03
N ALA A 14 76.75 -18.47 -19.36
CA ALA A 14 76.44 -19.47 -18.35
C ALA A 14 75.70 -18.88 -17.13
N ALA A 15 76.10 -17.68 -16.67
CA ALA A 15 75.41 -16.96 -15.59
C ALA A 15 74.01 -16.51 -16.01
N GLY A 16 73.85 -16.02 -17.24
CA GLY A 16 72.54 -15.66 -17.80
C GLY A 16 71.62 -16.88 -17.95
N ALA A 17 72.15 -18.01 -18.43
CA ALA A 17 71.40 -19.26 -18.54
C ALA A 17 71.05 -19.86 -17.17
N ALA A 18 71.95 -19.77 -16.18
CA ALA A 18 71.68 -20.20 -14.81
C ALA A 18 70.64 -19.29 -14.13
N ALA A 19 70.71 -17.98 -14.33
CA ALA A 19 69.69 -17.05 -13.88
C ALA A 19 68.32 -17.35 -14.53
N TRP A 20 68.33 -17.70 -15.82
CA TRP A 20 67.13 -18.12 -16.54
C TRP A 20 66.55 -19.43 -15.99
N TRP A 21 67.40 -20.43 -15.74
CA TRP A 21 67.01 -21.74 -15.20
C TRP A 21 66.50 -21.67 -13.75
N TYR A 22 67.06 -20.77 -12.93
CA TYR A 22 66.64 -20.53 -11.55
C TYR A 22 65.44 -19.59 -11.41
N GLY A 23 64.76 -19.23 -12.51
CA GLY A 23 63.53 -18.46 -12.46
C GLY A 23 63.70 -16.99 -12.05
N LEU A 24 64.89 -16.40 -12.23
CA LEU A 24 65.05 -14.95 -12.06
C LEU A 24 64.10 -14.12 -12.94
N PRO A 25 63.76 -14.50 -14.19
CA PRO A 25 62.82 -13.72 -15.02
C PRO A 25 61.42 -13.58 -14.40
N GLU A 26 60.93 -14.60 -13.69
CA GLU A 26 59.66 -14.52 -12.96
C GLU A 26 59.77 -13.59 -11.74
N LYS A 27 60.90 -13.64 -11.02
CA LYS A 27 61.15 -12.76 -9.86
C LYS A 27 61.44 -11.31 -10.24
N LEU A 28 61.94 -11.06 -11.45
CA LEU A 28 62.23 -9.74 -12.02
C LEU A 28 61.08 -9.16 -12.86
N GLY A 29 59.96 -9.88 -13.01
CA GLY A 29 58.76 -9.40 -13.71
C GLY A 29 58.91 -9.30 -15.23
N TRP A 30 59.73 -10.15 -15.86
CA TRP A 30 59.96 -10.14 -17.31
C TRP A 30 58.88 -10.84 -18.14
N TRP A 31 57.93 -11.52 -17.50
CA TRP A 31 56.72 -12.02 -18.16
C TRP A 31 55.54 -11.11 -17.86
N PRO A 32 54.66 -10.81 -18.83
CA PRO A 32 53.40 -10.17 -18.52
C PRO A 32 52.68 -11.08 -17.53
N GLU A 33 52.29 -10.57 -16.36
CA GLU A 33 51.42 -11.29 -15.44
C GLU A 33 50.31 -11.94 -16.26
N ALA A 34 50.25 -13.27 -16.27
CA ALA A 34 49.14 -14.00 -16.87
C ALA A 34 47.88 -13.33 -16.33
N ARG A 35 47.07 -12.72 -17.22
CA ARG A 35 45.92 -11.85 -16.87
C ARG A 35 45.15 -12.53 -15.74
N ARG A 36 45.40 -12.11 -14.51
CA ARG A 36 44.71 -12.70 -13.36
C ARG A 36 43.25 -12.36 -13.57
N GLU A 37 42.42 -13.39 -13.67
CA GLU A 37 40.98 -13.21 -13.64
C GLU A 37 40.66 -12.34 -12.44
N PHE A 38 39.94 -11.24 -12.68
CA PHE A 38 39.54 -10.36 -11.61
C PHE A 38 38.39 -11.03 -10.90
N VAL A 39 38.67 -11.52 -9.70
CA VAL A 39 37.73 -12.30 -8.90
C VAL A 39 37.53 -11.58 -7.57
N LEU A 40 36.28 -11.38 -7.20
CA LEU A 40 35.90 -10.86 -5.90
C LEU A 40 35.08 -11.92 -5.15
N TYR A 41 35.11 -11.85 -3.82
CA TYR A 41 34.33 -12.72 -2.96
C TYR A 41 33.23 -11.91 -2.28
N GLY A 42 32.09 -12.54 -2.05
CA GLY A 42 30.95 -11.88 -1.44
C GLY A 42 29.97 -12.86 -0.84
N ASN A 43 28.84 -12.32 -0.41
CA ASN A 43 27.75 -13.10 0.16
C ASN A 43 26.43 -12.71 -0.51
N VAL A 44 25.53 -13.67 -0.62
CA VAL A 44 24.15 -13.43 -1.01
C VAL A 44 23.46 -12.60 0.08
N ASP A 45 22.83 -11.51 -0.33
CA ASP A 45 22.10 -10.58 0.52
C ASP A 45 20.69 -10.36 -0.08
N ILE A 46 19.72 -11.03 0.50
CA ILE A 46 18.32 -11.04 0.10
C ILE A 46 17.55 -10.07 0.99
N ARG A 47 16.63 -9.30 0.38
CA ARG A 47 15.74 -8.43 1.14
C ARG A 47 14.83 -9.25 2.04
N GLN A 48 14.60 -8.71 3.24
CA GLN A 48 13.66 -9.28 4.20
C GLN A 48 12.57 -8.26 4.51
N VAL A 49 11.36 -8.75 4.80
CA VAL A 49 10.23 -7.94 5.21
C VAL A 49 9.64 -8.54 6.48
N SER A 50 9.51 -7.73 7.52
CA SER A 50 8.78 -8.10 8.74
C SER A 50 7.30 -7.91 8.51
N LEU A 51 6.55 -9.00 8.61
CA LEU A 51 5.10 -9.05 8.42
C LEU A 51 4.39 -9.02 9.78
N GLY A 52 3.39 -8.16 9.89
CA GLY A 52 2.58 -7.99 11.09
C GLY A 52 1.17 -7.53 10.71
N PHE A 53 0.25 -7.63 11.67
CA PHE A 53 -1.13 -7.18 11.46
C PHE A 53 -1.24 -5.66 11.56
N ARG A 54 -2.17 -5.08 10.80
CA ARG A 54 -2.49 -3.65 10.85
C ARG A 54 -3.48 -3.31 11.97
N VAL A 55 -4.16 -4.32 12.50
CA VAL A 55 -5.10 -4.24 13.61
C VAL A 55 -4.63 -5.11 14.76
N SER A 56 -5.10 -4.82 15.98
CA SER A 56 -4.77 -5.61 17.17
C SER A 56 -5.72 -6.80 17.33
N GLY A 57 -5.25 -7.87 17.96
CA GLY A 57 -6.11 -9.00 18.23
C GLY A 57 -5.36 -10.20 18.79
N ARG A 58 -6.12 -11.22 19.15
CA ARG A 58 -5.55 -12.52 19.51
C ARG A 58 -5.28 -13.31 18.24
N LEU A 59 -4.07 -13.85 18.11
CA LEU A 59 -3.71 -14.78 17.07
C LEU A 59 -4.52 -16.06 17.25
N ALA A 60 -5.28 -16.46 16.22
CA ALA A 60 -6.17 -17.61 16.25
C ALA A 60 -5.61 -18.79 15.44
N GLU A 61 -4.98 -18.49 14.30
CA GLU A 61 -4.41 -19.50 13.39
C GLU A 61 -3.10 -19.02 12.78
N LEU A 62 -2.17 -19.96 12.63
CA LEU A 62 -0.91 -19.81 11.89
C LEU A 62 -0.91 -20.91 10.81
N HIS A 63 -0.68 -20.52 9.56
CA HIS A 63 -0.79 -21.40 8.39
C HIS A 63 0.53 -21.62 7.65
N ALA A 64 1.63 -21.02 8.13
CA ALA A 64 2.95 -21.16 7.54
C ALA A 64 3.99 -21.40 8.64
N ASP A 65 4.97 -22.23 8.31
CA ASP A 65 6.10 -22.57 9.14
C ASP A 65 7.41 -22.01 8.58
N GLU A 66 8.47 -22.03 9.39
CA GLU A 66 9.80 -21.60 8.95
C GLU A 66 10.31 -22.53 7.85
N GLY A 67 10.79 -21.94 6.75
CA GLY A 67 11.21 -22.64 5.54
C GLY A 67 10.14 -22.80 4.48
N ASP A 68 8.87 -22.49 4.77
CA ASP A 68 7.80 -22.59 3.78
C ASP A 68 7.95 -21.53 2.67
N VAL A 69 7.72 -21.97 1.43
CA VAL A 69 7.66 -21.10 0.26
C VAL A 69 6.23 -20.59 0.10
N VAL A 70 6.06 -19.27 0.09
CA VAL A 70 4.76 -18.62 0.00
C VAL A 70 4.68 -17.73 -1.23
N LYS A 71 3.50 -17.67 -1.82
CA LYS A 71 3.18 -16.77 -2.93
C LYS A 71 2.43 -15.55 -2.45
N THR A 72 2.50 -14.47 -3.21
CA THR A 72 1.75 -13.25 -3.01
C THR A 72 0.26 -13.55 -2.81
N GLY A 73 -0.35 -12.97 -1.76
CA GLY A 73 -1.76 -13.15 -1.40
C GLY A 73 -2.07 -14.38 -0.53
N THR A 74 -1.12 -15.30 -0.35
CA THR A 74 -1.27 -16.47 0.54
C THR A 74 -1.53 -16.02 1.97
N VAL A 75 -2.55 -16.58 2.63
CA VAL A 75 -2.87 -16.29 4.04
C VAL A 75 -1.87 -17.01 4.92
N LEU A 76 -1.12 -16.25 5.71
CA LEU A 76 -0.07 -16.75 6.61
C LEU A 76 -0.59 -16.94 8.04
N ALA A 77 -1.48 -16.05 8.48
CA ALA A 77 -2.07 -16.09 9.81
C ALA A 77 -3.41 -15.37 9.86
N LYS A 78 -4.20 -15.69 10.89
CA LYS A 78 -5.47 -15.03 11.18
C LYS A 78 -5.59 -14.65 12.65
N LEU A 79 -6.15 -13.47 12.89
CA LEU A 79 -6.62 -13.07 14.21
C LEU A 79 -8.03 -13.60 14.47
N ASP A 80 -8.46 -13.56 15.73
CA ASP A 80 -9.87 -13.67 16.10
C ASP A 80 -10.68 -12.55 15.44
N ALA A 81 -11.47 -12.92 14.42
CA ALA A 81 -12.24 -12.00 13.61
C ALA A 81 -13.57 -11.59 14.25
N ALA A 82 -14.03 -12.28 15.30
CA ALA A 82 -15.37 -12.08 15.83
C ALA A 82 -15.68 -10.62 16.22
N PRO A 83 -14.80 -9.87 16.92
CA PRO A 83 -15.03 -8.45 17.22
C PRO A 83 -15.22 -7.58 15.97
N TYR A 84 -14.46 -7.88 14.91
CA TYR A 84 -14.49 -7.15 13.65
C TYR A 84 -15.73 -7.50 12.82
N GLU A 85 -16.16 -8.76 12.81
CA GLU A 85 -17.42 -9.18 12.20
C GLU A 85 -18.64 -8.54 12.88
N PHE A 86 -18.62 -8.41 14.21
CA PHE A 86 -19.65 -7.68 14.95
C PHE A 86 -19.67 -6.19 14.56
N ALA A 87 -18.50 -5.56 14.40
CA ALA A 87 -18.40 -4.18 13.96
C ALA A 87 -18.96 -3.98 12.55
N VAL A 88 -18.66 -4.89 11.61
CA VAL A 88 -19.23 -4.87 10.25
C VAL A 88 -20.75 -5.00 10.30
N ARG A 89 -21.29 -5.98 11.04
CA ARG A 89 -22.76 -6.15 11.17
C ARG A 89 -23.45 -4.93 11.77
N SER A 90 -22.83 -4.30 12.78
CA SER A 90 -23.33 -3.05 13.37
C SER A 90 -23.35 -1.91 12.34
N GLY A 91 -22.27 -1.77 11.55
CA GLY A 91 -22.19 -0.80 10.46
C GLY A 91 -23.24 -1.03 9.36
N GLU A 92 -23.48 -2.28 8.98
CA GLU A 92 -24.51 -2.65 7.99
C GLU A 92 -25.91 -2.30 8.48
N ALA A 93 -26.22 -2.59 9.74
CA ALA A 93 -27.50 -2.22 10.34
C ALA A 93 -27.70 -0.69 10.39
N ASN A 94 -26.66 0.07 10.71
CA ASN A 94 -26.73 1.53 10.72
C ASN A 94 -26.95 2.12 9.32
N VAL A 95 -26.24 1.60 8.31
CA VAL A 95 -26.46 1.98 6.90
C VAL A 95 -27.90 1.68 6.48
N ALA A 96 -28.42 0.50 6.81
CA ALA A 96 -29.80 0.12 6.49
C ALA A 96 -30.84 1.06 7.16
N ALA A 97 -30.63 1.43 8.42
CA ALA A 97 -31.53 2.36 9.13
C ALA A 97 -31.53 3.77 8.52
N LEU A 98 -30.35 4.28 8.13
CA LEU A 98 -30.23 5.60 7.50
C LEU A 98 -30.75 5.60 6.06
N GLN A 99 -30.56 4.50 5.32
CA GLN A 99 -31.17 4.32 4.01
C GLN A 99 -32.69 4.37 4.11
N ALA A 100 -33.30 3.64 5.05
CA ALA A 100 -34.74 3.67 5.27
C ALA A 100 -35.24 5.07 5.67
N THR A 101 -34.45 5.84 6.41
CA THR A 101 -34.76 7.23 6.75
C THR A 101 -34.75 8.13 5.52
N LEU A 102 -33.73 8.00 4.67
CA LEU A 102 -33.64 8.74 3.41
C LEU A 102 -34.79 8.37 2.46
N ASP A 103 -35.13 7.09 2.35
CA ASP A 103 -36.22 6.61 1.50
C ASP A 103 -37.57 7.14 1.99
N LYS A 104 -37.78 7.21 3.32
CA LYS A 104 -38.97 7.83 3.91
C LYS A 104 -39.08 9.31 3.55
N LEU A 105 -37.98 10.07 3.60
CA LEU A 105 -37.98 11.49 3.21
C LEU A 105 -38.25 11.66 1.71
N LYS A 106 -37.66 10.83 0.86
CA LYS A 106 -37.90 10.83 -0.60
C LYS A 106 -39.32 10.44 -0.96
N ALA A 107 -39.93 9.52 -0.22
CA ALA A 107 -41.32 9.11 -0.43
C ALA A 107 -42.31 10.22 -0.04
N GLY A 108 -41.95 11.08 0.92
CA GLY A 108 -42.78 12.19 1.37
C GLY A 108 -44.06 11.73 2.11
N PRO A 109 -45.07 12.62 2.20
CA PRO A 109 -46.33 12.33 2.88
C PRO A 109 -47.13 11.22 2.19
N ARG A 110 -47.86 10.43 2.99
CA ARG A 110 -48.67 9.33 2.47
C ARG A 110 -49.87 9.86 1.68
N PRO A 111 -50.35 9.13 0.66
CA PRO A 111 -51.56 9.52 -0.07
C PRO A 111 -52.79 9.75 0.82
N THR A 112 -52.91 9.00 1.91
CA THR A 112 -53.99 9.16 2.90
C THR A 112 -53.89 10.46 3.68
N GLU A 113 -52.68 10.95 3.96
CA GLU A 113 -52.45 12.23 4.64
C GLU A 113 -52.80 13.40 3.71
N ILE A 114 -52.40 13.29 2.44
CA ILE A 114 -52.79 14.26 1.40
C ILE A 114 -54.31 14.28 1.21
N ALA A 115 -54.96 13.11 1.14
CA ALA A 115 -56.41 13.01 1.00
C ALA A 115 -57.16 13.61 2.20
N GLN A 116 -56.66 13.42 3.43
CA GLN A 116 -57.23 14.04 4.62
C GLN A 116 -57.12 15.57 4.58
N ALA A 117 -55.94 16.09 4.25
CA ALA A 117 -55.75 17.55 4.11
C ALA A 117 -56.59 18.13 2.98
N ARG A 118 -56.75 17.38 1.88
CA ARG A 118 -57.61 17.75 0.76
C ARG A 118 -59.08 17.82 1.17
N ALA A 119 -59.57 16.84 1.94
CA ALA A 119 -60.94 16.86 2.45
C ALA A 119 -61.19 18.05 3.39
N ALA A 120 -60.23 18.36 4.28
CA ALA A 120 -60.32 19.54 5.16
C ALA A 120 -60.34 20.86 4.37
N TYR A 121 -59.55 20.95 3.29
CA TYR A 121 -59.61 22.09 2.38
C TYR A 121 -60.98 22.17 1.67
N ASP A 122 -61.47 21.07 1.10
CA ASP A 122 -62.76 21.05 0.40
C ASP A 122 -63.94 21.41 1.34
N GLU A 123 -63.90 20.98 2.61
CA GLU A 123 -64.83 21.40 3.66
C GLU A 123 -64.79 22.91 3.89
N SER A 124 -63.60 23.48 4.10
CA SER A 124 -63.44 24.93 4.32
C SER A 124 -63.89 25.78 3.12
N VAL A 125 -63.75 25.26 1.90
CA VAL A 125 -64.26 25.89 0.68
C VAL A 125 -65.79 25.86 0.63
N ALA A 126 -66.42 24.77 1.09
CA ALA A 126 -67.88 24.69 1.19
C ALA A 126 -68.42 25.70 2.21
N ASP A 127 -67.75 25.87 3.35
CA ASP A 127 -68.07 26.87 4.37
C ASP A 127 -67.95 28.30 3.84
N LEU A 128 -66.86 28.61 3.13
CA LEU A 128 -66.68 29.90 2.46
C LEU A 128 -67.79 30.16 1.44
N ARG A 129 -68.20 29.15 0.66
CA ARG A 129 -69.32 29.28 -0.28
C ARG A 129 -70.61 29.64 0.45
N ASN A 130 -70.91 28.98 1.56
CA ASN A 130 -72.09 29.28 2.37
C ASN A 130 -72.03 30.71 2.95
N ALA A 131 -70.87 31.13 3.46
CA ALA A 131 -70.67 32.47 3.99
C ALA A 131 -70.78 33.56 2.91
N ASN A 132 -70.28 33.30 1.70
CA ASN A 132 -70.46 34.19 0.54
C ASN A 132 -71.95 34.37 0.20
N LEU A 133 -72.71 33.27 0.12
CA LEU A 133 -74.15 33.34 -0.16
C LEU A 133 -74.92 34.11 0.92
N ALA A 134 -74.55 33.93 2.20
CA ALA A 134 -75.16 34.67 3.31
C ALA A 134 -74.83 36.16 3.25
N TYR A 135 -73.59 36.51 2.94
CA TYR A 135 -73.15 37.89 2.73
C TYR A 135 -73.86 38.55 1.56
N ASP A 136 -73.92 37.88 0.40
CA ASP A 136 -74.58 38.39 -0.80
C ASP A 136 -76.07 38.66 -0.54
N ARG A 137 -76.73 37.75 0.16
CA ARG A 137 -78.13 37.92 0.59
C ARG A 137 -78.28 39.11 1.54
N ALA A 138 -77.43 39.24 2.56
CA ALA A 138 -77.48 40.36 3.48
C ALA A 138 -77.25 41.71 2.77
N ARG A 139 -76.30 41.76 1.83
CA ARG A 139 -75.99 42.94 1.02
C ARG A 139 -77.17 43.36 0.14
N GLN A 140 -77.91 42.40 -0.44
CA GLN A 140 -79.10 42.68 -1.25
C GLN A 140 -80.30 43.17 -0.42
N LEU A 141 -80.44 42.68 0.81
CA LEU A 141 -81.55 43.00 1.71
C LEU A 141 -81.35 44.33 2.47
N ARG A 142 -80.11 44.78 2.67
CA ARG A 142 -79.82 46.02 3.42
C ARG A 142 -80.50 47.28 2.84
N PRO A 143 -80.47 47.56 1.52
CA PRO A 143 -81.15 48.71 0.93
C PRO A 143 -82.67 48.66 1.05
N GLN A 144 -83.25 47.46 1.21
CA GLN A 144 -84.69 47.25 1.37
C GLN A 144 -85.17 47.50 2.81
N GLY A 145 -84.26 47.81 3.74
CA GLY A 145 -84.56 48.08 5.15
C GLY A 145 -84.92 46.84 5.97
N THR A 146 -84.78 45.63 5.42
CA THR A 146 -85.23 44.38 6.06
C THR A 146 -84.25 43.79 7.07
N ILE A 147 -83.00 44.28 7.13
CA ILE A 147 -81.98 43.85 8.11
C ILE A 147 -81.22 45.04 8.70
N SER A 148 -80.61 44.86 9.88
CA SER A 148 -79.78 45.87 10.54
C SER A 148 -78.36 45.95 9.96
N GLU A 149 -77.64 47.03 10.26
CA GLU A 149 -76.22 47.19 9.89
C GLU A 149 -75.35 46.12 10.55
N ALA A 150 -75.58 45.89 11.84
CA ALA A 150 -74.90 44.84 12.61
C ALA A 150 -75.03 43.45 11.97
N SER A 151 -76.17 43.13 11.34
CA SER A 151 -76.35 41.87 10.60
C SER A 151 -75.49 41.78 9.34
N LEU A 152 -75.33 42.88 8.60
CA LEU A 152 -74.43 42.93 7.43
C LEU A 152 -72.97 42.83 7.86
N ASP A 153 -72.59 43.53 8.94
CA ASP A 153 -71.24 43.47 9.50
C ASP A 153 -70.90 42.05 9.96
N GLN A 154 -71.84 41.37 10.64
CA GLN A 154 -71.68 39.99 11.05
C GLN A 154 -71.48 39.05 9.85
N ALA A 155 -72.25 39.22 8.76
CA ALA A 155 -72.09 38.42 7.55
C ALA A 155 -70.75 38.70 6.84
N THR A 156 -70.30 39.96 6.85
CA THR A 156 -69.00 40.37 6.32
C THR A 156 -67.85 39.75 7.10
N ALA A 157 -67.91 39.80 8.43
CA ALA A 157 -66.94 39.19 9.31
C ALA A 157 -66.92 37.65 9.16
N ALA A 158 -68.10 37.02 9.08
CA ALA A 158 -68.21 35.57 8.87
C ALA A 158 -67.57 35.13 7.54
N ARG A 159 -67.83 35.87 6.45
CA ARG A 159 -67.18 35.64 5.16
C ARG A 159 -65.67 35.79 5.24
N ALA A 160 -65.17 36.86 5.86
CA ALA A 160 -63.73 37.09 6.02
C ALA A 160 -63.05 35.97 6.82
N MET A 161 -63.68 35.51 7.91
CA MET A 161 -63.19 34.37 8.69
C MET A 161 -63.16 33.07 7.87
N ALA A 162 -64.22 32.79 7.11
CA ALA A 162 -64.28 31.58 6.27
C ALA A 162 -63.22 31.62 5.15
N ALA A 163 -62.95 32.79 4.58
CA ALA A 163 -61.90 32.97 3.57
C ALA A 163 -60.52 32.68 4.16
N ALA A 164 -60.20 33.28 5.31
CA ALA A 164 -58.93 33.02 6.00
C ALA A 164 -58.75 31.55 6.40
N ARG A 165 -59.82 30.85 6.77
CA ARG A 165 -59.79 29.40 7.06
C ARG A 165 -59.51 28.56 5.81
N SER A 166 -60.17 28.89 4.70
CA SER A 166 -59.95 28.24 3.41
C SER A 166 -58.52 28.42 2.92
N ASP A 167 -57.98 29.64 3.03
CA ASP A 167 -56.61 29.94 2.63
C ASP A 167 -55.61 29.17 3.51
N SER A 168 -55.82 29.15 4.83
CA SER A 168 -54.98 28.38 5.76
C SER A 168 -54.99 26.88 5.46
N ALA A 169 -56.16 26.28 5.19
CA ALA A 169 -56.27 24.87 4.82
C ALA A 169 -55.61 24.57 3.48
N ASN A 170 -55.68 25.49 2.51
CA ASN A 170 -54.99 25.38 1.23
C ASN A 170 -53.47 25.37 1.40
N GLU A 171 -52.92 26.29 2.21
CA GLU A 171 -51.48 26.33 2.47
C GLU A 171 -50.99 25.08 3.21
N ALA A 172 -51.79 24.53 4.13
CA ALA A 172 -51.49 23.26 4.78
C ALA A 172 -51.46 22.09 3.77
N LEU A 173 -52.38 22.05 2.81
CA LEU A 173 -52.38 21.06 1.73
C LEU A 173 -51.16 21.22 0.81
N LYS A 174 -50.81 22.46 0.43
CA LYS A 174 -49.63 22.73 -0.40
C LYS A 174 -48.35 22.24 0.25
N LEU A 175 -48.17 22.50 1.55
CA LEU A 175 -46.99 22.04 2.29
C LEU A 175 -46.84 20.51 2.23
N LEU A 176 -47.95 19.75 2.29
CA LEU A 176 -47.90 18.29 2.15
C LEU A 176 -47.61 17.85 0.70
N LEU A 177 -48.08 18.60 -0.30
CA LEU A 177 -47.81 18.31 -1.71
C LEU A 177 -46.35 18.64 -2.10
N GLU A 178 -45.76 19.66 -1.49
CA GLU A 178 -44.33 19.98 -1.63
C GLU A 178 -43.44 18.89 -1.04
N GLY A 179 -43.90 18.23 0.02
CA GLY A 179 -43.21 17.09 0.61
C GLY A 179 -42.01 17.48 1.47
N SER A 180 -41.00 16.62 1.50
CA SER A 180 -39.76 16.89 2.26
C SER A 180 -38.88 17.90 1.52
N ARG A 181 -38.25 18.78 2.30
CA ARG A 181 -37.32 19.78 1.76
C ARG A 181 -36.07 19.12 1.18
N VAL A 182 -35.50 19.72 0.14
CA VAL A 182 -34.28 19.21 -0.50
C VAL A 182 -33.13 19.20 0.49
N GLU A 183 -33.04 20.21 1.36
CA GLU A 183 -32.01 20.31 2.39
C GLU A 183 -32.09 19.17 3.41
N ASP A 184 -33.29 18.70 3.75
CA ASP A 184 -33.49 17.56 4.66
C ASP A 184 -33.09 16.24 3.98
N ILE A 185 -33.41 16.09 2.69
CA ILE A 185 -33.01 14.93 1.88
C ILE A 185 -31.49 14.88 1.73
N ASP A 186 -30.86 16.01 1.42
CA ASP A 186 -29.40 16.12 1.26
C ASP A 186 -28.68 15.87 2.57
N ALA A 187 -29.20 16.36 3.69
CA ALA A 187 -28.66 16.06 5.02
C ALA A 187 -28.73 14.56 5.34
N ALA A 188 -29.85 13.90 5.04
CA ALA A 188 -30.01 12.46 5.24
C ALA A 188 -29.09 11.64 4.30
N ASP A 189 -28.92 12.07 3.05
CA ASP A 189 -27.98 11.45 2.10
C ASP A 189 -26.52 11.59 2.56
N ALA A 190 -26.14 12.75 3.09
CA ALA A 190 -24.82 12.96 3.67
C ALA A 190 -24.58 12.07 4.90
N GLN A 191 -25.58 11.91 5.77
CA GLN A 191 -25.51 11.00 6.91
C GLN A 191 -25.34 9.54 6.47
N LEU A 192 -26.09 9.11 5.45
CA LEU A 192 -25.96 7.78 4.86
C LEU A 192 -24.54 7.55 4.31
N LYS A 193 -23.98 8.50 3.55
CA LYS A 193 -22.61 8.42 3.01
C LYS A 193 -21.57 8.32 4.13
N ALA A 194 -21.72 9.08 5.22
CA ALA A 194 -20.83 8.99 6.37
C ALA A 194 -20.90 7.62 7.07
N ALA A 195 -22.10 7.03 7.18
CA ALA A 195 -22.27 5.68 7.71
C ALA A 195 -21.68 4.61 6.79
N GLN A 196 -21.81 4.76 5.47
CA GLN A 196 -21.17 3.87 4.50
C GLN A 196 -19.63 3.91 4.59
N ALA A 197 -19.04 5.10 4.77
CA ALA A 197 -17.61 5.24 4.99
C ALA A 197 -17.16 4.56 6.29
N THR A 198 -17.94 4.69 7.36
CA THR A 198 -17.69 3.99 8.63
C THR A 198 -17.75 2.46 8.44
N LEU A 199 -18.73 1.95 7.71
CA LEU A 199 -18.83 0.53 7.37
C LEU A 199 -17.63 0.06 6.53
N ALA A 200 -17.17 0.85 5.57
CA ALA A 200 -15.99 0.53 4.76
C ALA A 200 -14.70 0.44 5.61
N SER A 201 -14.55 1.31 6.61
CA SER A 201 -13.45 1.24 7.58
C SER A 201 -13.51 -0.05 8.41
N ALA A 202 -14.70 -0.43 8.89
CA ALA A 202 -14.90 -1.67 9.63
C ALA A 202 -14.60 -2.91 8.77
N ARG A 203 -14.98 -2.91 7.49
CA ARG A 203 -14.64 -3.99 6.54
C ARG A 203 -13.15 -4.10 6.29
N THR A 204 -12.46 -2.97 6.09
CA THR A 204 -10.99 -2.96 5.97
C THR A 204 -10.33 -3.53 7.22
N SER A 205 -10.83 -3.16 8.40
CA SER A 205 -10.32 -3.68 9.67
C SER A 205 -10.54 -5.20 9.82
N LEU A 206 -11.67 -5.71 9.31
CA LEU A 206 -11.94 -7.15 9.23
C LEU A 206 -10.99 -7.85 8.24
N GLU A 207 -10.73 -7.26 7.07
CA GLU A 207 -9.75 -7.81 6.12
C GLU A 207 -8.33 -7.85 6.70
N ASP A 208 -7.96 -6.80 7.44
CA ASP A 208 -6.67 -6.67 8.14
C ASP A 208 -6.50 -7.70 9.28
N THR A 209 -7.54 -8.47 9.64
CA THR A 209 -7.41 -9.64 10.54
C THR A 209 -6.72 -10.82 9.87
N GLN A 210 -6.54 -10.80 8.56
CA GLN A 210 -5.85 -11.84 7.80
C GLN A 210 -4.49 -11.32 7.32
N LEU A 211 -3.42 -11.92 7.82
CA LEU A 211 -2.07 -11.57 7.39
C LEU A 211 -1.76 -12.32 6.10
N ARG A 212 -1.54 -11.57 5.01
CA ARG A 212 -1.21 -12.13 3.69
C ARG A 212 0.21 -11.78 3.28
N ALA A 213 0.83 -12.69 2.53
CA ALA A 213 2.15 -12.43 1.96
C ALA A 213 2.08 -11.31 0.89
N PRO A 214 2.84 -10.21 1.01
CA PRO A 214 2.82 -9.13 0.01
C PRO A 214 3.61 -9.47 -1.26
N ASN A 215 4.54 -10.42 -1.17
CA ASN A 215 5.43 -10.83 -2.26
C ASN A 215 5.70 -12.34 -2.14
N ASP A 216 6.23 -12.92 -3.22
CA ASP A 216 6.71 -14.29 -3.24
C ASP A 216 8.01 -14.41 -2.42
N GLY A 217 8.08 -15.40 -1.54
CA GLY A 217 9.17 -15.48 -0.57
C GLY A 217 9.24 -16.79 0.20
N VAL A 218 10.20 -16.84 1.11
CA VAL A 218 10.39 -17.95 2.06
C VAL A 218 10.28 -17.41 3.48
N ILE A 219 9.50 -18.06 4.32
CA ILE A 219 9.38 -17.68 5.74
C ILE A 219 10.71 -18.00 6.44
N LEU A 220 11.39 -16.96 6.92
CA LEU A 220 12.66 -17.09 7.63
C LEU A 220 12.45 -17.42 9.10
N SER A 221 11.50 -16.73 9.73
CA SER A 221 11.21 -16.93 11.13
C SER A 221 9.75 -16.66 11.46
N ARG A 222 9.27 -17.38 12.47
CA ARG A 222 7.98 -17.18 13.11
C ARG A 222 8.23 -16.60 14.49
N VAL A 223 7.79 -15.36 14.70
CA VAL A 223 8.15 -14.56 15.89
C VAL A 223 7.06 -14.61 16.98
N ARG A 224 5.86 -15.10 16.63
CA ARG A 224 4.71 -15.20 17.53
C ARG A 224 4.02 -16.56 17.41
N GLU A 225 3.49 -17.02 18.53
CA GLU A 225 2.77 -18.29 18.66
C GLU A 225 1.26 -18.09 18.74
N ASN A 226 0.51 -19.14 18.43
CA ASN A 226 -0.94 -19.10 18.49
C ASN A 226 -1.45 -18.74 19.91
N GLY A 227 -2.51 -17.94 19.99
CA GLY A 227 -3.04 -17.42 21.25
C GLY A 227 -2.34 -16.16 21.78
N ALA A 228 -1.21 -15.75 21.21
CA ALA A 228 -0.58 -14.47 21.55
C ALA A 228 -1.49 -13.29 21.18
N ILE A 229 -1.46 -12.23 21.98
CA ILE A 229 -2.10 -10.96 21.63
C ILE A 229 -1.05 -10.12 20.90
N VAL A 230 -1.41 -9.64 19.71
CA VAL A 230 -0.53 -8.81 18.87
C VAL A 230 -1.14 -7.44 18.65
N SER A 231 -0.30 -6.44 18.50
CA SER A 231 -0.65 -5.05 18.18
C SER A 231 -0.06 -4.63 16.83
N PRO A 232 -0.54 -3.52 16.24
CA PRO A 232 0.12 -2.94 15.07
C PRO A 232 1.61 -2.72 15.33
N ALA A 233 2.44 -3.06 14.34
CA ALA A 233 3.92 -3.10 14.41
C ALA A 233 4.56 -4.32 15.10
N ASP A 234 3.79 -5.21 15.76
CA ASP A 234 4.34 -6.51 16.15
C ASP A 234 4.67 -7.35 14.93
N THR A 235 5.91 -7.87 14.88
CA THR A 235 6.31 -8.82 13.84
C THR A 235 5.79 -10.21 14.19
N VAL A 236 5.11 -10.85 13.24
CA VAL A 236 4.60 -12.22 13.32
C VAL A 236 5.45 -13.16 12.49
N PHE A 237 5.79 -12.74 11.26
CA PHE A 237 6.68 -13.48 10.37
C PHE A 237 7.77 -12.57 9.81
N VAL A 238 8.93 -13.14 9.51
CA VAL A 238 9.93 -12.50 8.66
C VAL A 238 9.98 -13.24 7.34
N LEU A 239 9.71 -12.54 6.24
CA LEU A 239 9.69 -13.08 4.88
C LEU A 239 10.97 -12.68 4.15
N SER A 240 11.73 -13.65 3.63
CA SER A 240 12.78 -13.39 2.65
C SER A 240 12.19 -13.35 1.25
N LEU A 241 12.46 -12.28 0.51
CA LEU A 241 11.96 -12.15 -0.87
C LEU A 241 12.70 -13.10 -1.81
N THR A 242 12.02 -13.66 -2.80
CA THR A 242 12.69 -14.48 -3.83
C THR A 242 13.29 -13.63 -4.95
N GLU A 243 12.74 -12.44 -5.21
CA GLU A 243 13.22 -11.53 -6.24
C GLU A 243 13.10 -10.06 -5.80
N PRO A 244 14.11 -9.20 -6.07
CA PRO A 244 15.44 -9.54 -6.59
C PRO A 244 16.37 -10.09 -5.49
N VAL A 245 17.26 -11.01 -5.86
CA VAL A 245 18.39 -11.46 -5.01
C VAL A 245 19.62 -10.62 -5.32
N TRP A 246 20.32 -10.20 -4.28
CA TRP A 246 21.56 -9.45 -4.43
C TRP A 246 22.76 -10.23 -3.92
N VAL A 247 23.92 -9.86 -4.45
CA VAL A 247 25.22 -10.26 -3.91
C VAL A 247 25.94 -9.01 -3.45
N ARG A 248 26.36 -9.04 -2.20
CA ARG A 248 27.20 -8.01 -1.60
C ARG A 248 28.65 -8.46 -1.68
N THR A 249 29.46 -7.69 -2.41
CA THR A 249 30.90 -7.90 -2.50
C THR A 249 31.62 -6.57 -2.28
N TYR A 250 32.95 -6.61 -2.19
CA TYR A 250 33.79 -5.46 -1.89
C TYR A 250 34.94 -5.41 -2.87
N VAL A 251 35.23 -4.23 -3.41
CA VAL A 251 36.39 -3.97 -4.27
C VAL A 251 37.34 -3.01 -3.56
N ALA A 252 38.64 -3.25 -3.69
CA ALA A 252 39.64 -2.30 -3.19
C ALA A 252 39.70 -1.05 -4.08
N GLU A 253 40.01 0.11 -3.49
CA GLU A 253 40.15 1.38 -4.23
C GLU A 253 40.98 1.26 -5.53
N PRO A 254 42.15 0.58 -5.58
CA PRO A 254 42.97 0.53 -6.79
C PRO A 254 42.27 -0.16 -7.98
N ASP A 255 41.35 -1.08 -7.69
CA ASP A 255 40.60 -1.83 -8.72
C ASP A 255 39.28 -1.16 -9.11
N LEU A 256 38.88 -0.08 -8.43
CA LEU A 256 37.60 0.60 -8.65
C LEU A 256 37.45 1.11 -10.09
N GLY A 257 38.54 1.59 -10.69
CA GLY A 257 38.55 2.07 -12.09
C GLY A 257 38.30 0.97 -13.13
N ARG A 258 38.36 -0.30 -12.75
CA ARG A 258 38.16 -1.45 -13.65
C ARG A 258 36.70 -1.89 -13.74
N ILE A 259 35.84 -1.35 -12.89
CA ILE A 259 34.42 -1.75 -12.77
C ILE A 259 33.52 -0.54 -12.94
N HIS A 260 32.33 -0.76 -13.48
CA HIS A 260 31.33 0.29 -13.64
C HIS A 260 29.90 -0.26 -13.45
N PRO A 261 28.93 0.58 -13.06
CA PRO A 261 27.53 0.18 -13.03
C PRO A 261 27.08 -0.38 -14.40
N GLY A 262 26.18 -1.36 -14.38
CA GLY A 262 25.68 -2.05 -15.57
C GLY A 262 26.60 -3.15 -16.12
N MET A 263 27.83 -3.30 -15.60
CA MET A 263 28.72 -4.38 -16.00
C MET A 263 28.13 -5.75 -15.64
N LYS A 264 28.13 -6.68 -16.61
CA LYS A 264 27.74 -8.08 -16.41
C LYS A 264 28.88 -8.85 -15.75
N VAL A 265 28.55 -9.69 -14.78
CA VAL A 265 29.47 -10.53 -14.02
C VAL A 265 28.91 -11.93 -13.89
N ALA A 266 29.79 -12.93 -13.80
CA ALA A 266 29.40 -14.30 -13.51
C ALA A 266 29.55 -14.55 -12.00
N VAL A 267 28.48 -15.01 -11.36
CA VAL A 267 28.47 -15.32 -9.92
C VAL A 267 28.33 -16.83 -9.75
N THR A 268 29.29 -17.47 -9.11
CA THR A 268 29.23 -18.89 -8.77
C THR A 268 29.12 -19.05 -7.27
N SER A 269 28.35 -20.03 -6.82
CA SER A 269 28.37 -20.42 -5.41
C SER A 269 29.26 -21.64 -5.20
N ASP A 270 29.77 -21.79 -3.98
CA ASP A 270 30.66 -22.92 -3.64
C ASP A 270 29.91 -24.27 -3.72
N THR A 271 28.59 -24.25 -3.54
CA THR A 271 27.72 -25.43 -3.63
C THR A 271 27.46 -25.87 -5.08
N ALA A 272 27.57 -24.95 -6.05
CA ALA A 272 27.28 -25.22 -7.46
C ALA A 272 28.28 -24.49 -8.38
N PRO A 273 29.56 -24.90 -8.38
CA PRO A 273 30.61 -24.23 -9.15
C PRO A 273 30.38 -24.29 -10.67
N ASP A 274 29.69 -25.32 -11.16
CA ASP A 274 29.44 -25.55 -12.60
C ASP A 274 28.21 -24.79 -13.14
N LYS A 275 27.50 -24.04 -12.29
CA LYS A 275 26.29 -23.28 -12.66
C LYS A 275 26.46 -21.81 -12.31
N PRO A 276 27.17 -21.03 -13.14
CA PRO A 276 27.29 -19.58 -12.94
C PRO A 276 25.93 -18.90 -13.14
N TYR A 277 25.58 -18.03 -12.21
CA TYR A 277 24.48 -17.08 -12.32
C TYR A 277 24.95 -15.82 -13.03
N GLU A 278 24.15 -15.31 -13.95
CA GLU A 278 24.38 -14.00 -14.54
C GLU A 278 23.93 -12.91 -13.56
N GLY A 279 24.85 -12.00 -13.26
CA GLY A 279 24.61 -10.84 -12.41
C GLY A 279 24.98 -9.54 -13.10
N THR A 280 24.36 -8.45 -12.67
CA THR A 280 24.66 -7.09 -13.14
C THR A 280 25.06 -6.21 -11.97
N ILE A 281 26.15 -5.45 -12.08
CA ILE A 281 26.52 -4.46 -11.05
C ILE A 281 25.45 -3.37 -11.03
N GLY A 282 24.57 -3.40 -10.03
CA GLY A 282 23.50 -2.43 -9.89
C GLY A 282 23.92 -1.18 -9.14
N PHE A 283 24.85 -1.31 -8.19
CA PHE A 283 25.31 -0.19 -7.39
C PHE A 283 26.75 -0.38 -6.92
N ILE A 284 27.51 0.71 -6.96
CA ILE A 284 28.84 0.84 -6.36
C ILE A 284 28.73 1.94 -5.32
N SER A 285 29.09 1.65 -4.08
CA SER A 285 29.06 2.63 -3.00
C SER A 285 29.95 3.83 -3.35
N PRO A 286 29.48 5.08 -3.22
CA PRO A 286 30.34 6.25 -3.33
C PRO A 286 31.16 6.50 -2.06
N VAL A 287 30.86 5.77 -0.97
CA VAL A 287 31.53 5.87 0.32
C VAL A 287 32.35 4.60 0.56
N ALA A 288 33.61 4.76 0.94
CA ALA A 288 34.47 3.67 1.33
C ALA A 288 34.09 3.14 2.73
N GLU A 289 34.14 1.82 2.89
CA GLU A 289 33.97 1.10 4.15
C GLU A 289 35.34 0.49 4.54
N PHE A 290 35.63 0.38 5.84
CA PHE A 290 36.77 -0.42 6.29
C PHE A 290 36.41 -1.91 6.18
N THR A 291 37.35 -2.75 5.75
CA THR A 291 37.13 -4.21 5.77
C THR A 291 36.79 -4.65 7.20
N PRO A 292 35.69 -5.40 7.45
CA PRO A 292 35.17 -5.66 8.79
C PRO A 292 36.03 -6.54 9.73
N LYS A 293 37.33 -6.70 9.48
CA LYS A 293 38.24 -7.38 10.42
C LYS A 293 38.74 -6.40 11.48
N SER A 294 38.83 -6.85 12.73
CA SER A 294 39.60 -6.16 13.77
C SER A 294 41.05 -6.05 13.30
N VAL A 295 41.47 -4.86 12.89
CA VAL A 295 42.80 -4.60 12.32
C VAL A 295 43.73 -4.02 13.38
N GLU A 296 44.84 -4.70 13.62
CA GLU A 296 45.84 -4.34 14.66
C GLU A 296 47.07 -3.63 14.07
N THR A 297 47.19 -3.46 12.75
CA THR A 297 48.33 -2.80 12.08
C THR A 297 47.93 -1.57 11.26
N PRO A 298 48.80 -0.55 11.11
CA PRO A 298 48.52 0.66 10.33
C PRO A 298 48.20 0.40 8.85
N GLU A 299 48.81 -0.62 8.25
CA GLU A 299 48.68 -1.00 6.83
C GLU A 299 47.30 -1.58 6.52
N LEU A 300 46.77 -2.44 7.39
CA LEU A 300 45.44 -3.04 7.19
C LEU A 300 44.29 -2.05 7.50
N ARG A 301 44.58 -0.93 8.19
CA ARG A 301 43.61 0.15 8.42
C ARG A 301 43.46 1.06 7.19
N THR A 302 44.41 1.09 6.26
CA THR A 302 44.35 1.97 5.07
C THR A 302 43.68 1.34 3.86
N ASP A 303 43.32 0.06 3.91
CA ASP A 303 42.63 -0.63 2.82
C ASP A 303 41.15 -0.23 2.77
N LEU A 304 40.89 0.86 2.06
CA LEU A 304 39.53 1.31 1.75
C LEU A 304 38.90 0.35 0.73
N VAL A 305 37.74 -0.20 1.08
CA VAL A 305 36.94 -1.01 0.17
C VAL A 305 35.61 -0.35 -0.15
N TYR A 306 35.17 -0.48 -1.39
CA TYR A 306 33.89 0.01 -1.86
C TYR A 306 32.92 -1.15 -2.00
N ARG A 307 31.75 -1.02 -1.37
CA ARG A 307 30.71 -2.04 -1.43
C ARG A 307 30.06 -2.05 -2.81
N LEU A 308 30.00 -3.24 -3.39
CA LEU A 308 29.33 -3.56 -4.64
C LEU A 308 28.05 -4.30 -4.35
N ARG A 309 27.00 -3.95 -5.10
CA ARG A 309 25.74 -4.66 -5.13
C ARG A 309 25.51 -5.20 -6.53
N ILE A 310 25.54 -6.52 -6.64
CA ILE A 310 25.26 -7.22 -7.89
C ILE A 310 23.83 -7.76 -7.81
N VAL A 311 23.02 -7.47 -8.82
CA VAL A 311 21.67 -7.99 -8.96
C VAL A 311 21.74 -9.26 -9.78
N ILE A 312 21.20 -10.36 -9.27
CA ILE A 312 21.16 -11.64 -10.00
C ILE A 312 19.91 -11.66 -10.88
N ASP A 313 20.08 -11.95 -12.17
CA ASP A 313 18.99 -11.87 -13.15
C ASP A 313 17.97 -13.02 -12.97
N LYS A 314 18.45 -14.24 -12.62
CA LYS A 314 17.63 -15.44 -12.40
C LYS A 314 18.17 -16.26 -11.22
N PRO A 315 17.90 -15.85 -9.97
CA PRO A 315 18.54 -16.45 -8.80
C PRO A 315 18.01 -17.85 -8.45
N GLY A 316 16.77 -18.19 -8.85
CA GLY A 316 16.12 -19.41 -8.39
C GLY A 316 15.95 -19.46 -6.86
N LEU A 317 15.66 -20.64 -6.32
CA LEU A 317 15.56 -20.87 -4.86
C LEU A 317 16.87 -21.42 -4.25
N ASP A 318 17.90 -21.62 -5.08
CA ASP A 318 19.14 -22.27 -4.68
C ASP A 318 20.08 -21.32 -3.91
N LEU A 319 19.98 -20.01 -4.18
CA LEU A 319 20.74 -18.98 -3.48
C LEU A 319 20.03 -18.61 -2.17
N ARG A 320 20.70 -18.83 -1.04
CA ARG A 320 20.18 -18.56 0.31
C ARG A 320 20.85 -17.34 0.93
N GLN A 321 20.15 -16.65 1.83
CA GLN A 321 20.71 -15.53 2.60
C GLN A 321 22.05 -15.90 3.25
N GLY A 322 23.07 -15.05 3.08
CA GLY A 322 24.39 -15.21 3.69
C GLY A 322 25.34 -16.17 2.97
N MET A 323 24.86 -16.91 1.97
CA MET A 323 25.65 -17.89 1.23
C MET A 323 26.88 -17.25 0.56
N PRO A 324 28.09 -17.81 0.74
CA PRO A 324 29.29 -17.29 0.09
C PRO A 324 29.23 -17.52 -1.42
N VAL A 325 29.71 -16.53 -2.16
CA VAL A 325 29.76 -16.55 -3.62
C VAL A 325 31.05 -15.94 -4.13
N THR A 326 31.47 -16.44 -5.28
CA THR A 326 32.62 -15.96 -6.04
C THR A 326 32.12 -15.21 -7.27
N VAL A 327 32.55 -13.96 -7.43
CA VAL A 327 32.18 -13.07 -8.53
C VAL A 327 33.35 -12.98 -9.49
N ARG A 328 33.17 -13.46 -10.72
CA ARG A 328 34.16 -13.38 -11.80
C ARG A 328 33.76 -12.30 -12.78
N PHE A 329 34.70 -11.42 -13.07
CA PHE A 329 34.51 -10.33 -14.02
C PHE A 329 35.00 -10.75 -15.40
N PRO A 330 34.32 -10.32 -16.47
CA PRO A 330 34.77 -10.58 -17.83
C PRO A 330 36.17 -10.01 -18.02
N THR A 331 37.11 -10.82 -18.49
CA THR A 331 38.44 -10.35 -18.85
C THR A 331 38.28 -9.33 -19.98
N PRO A 332 38.94 -8.15 -19.94
CA PRO A 332 38.86 -7.20 -21.05
C PRO A 332 39.23 -7.91 -22.35
N THR A 333 38.27 -8.04 -23.26
CA THR A 333 38.53 -8.53 -24.61
C THR A 333 39.49 -7.53 -25.25
N ALA A 334 40.70 -7.98 -25.56
CA ALA A 334 41.62 -7.15 -26.31
C ALA A 334 41.09 -7.01 -27.75
N GLY A 335 40.55 -5.85 -28.09
CA GLY A 335 40.15 -5.47 -29.45
C GLY A 335 39.11 -4.35 -29.44
N GLY A 336 39.29 -3.19 -30.05
CA GLY A 336 40.25 -2.78 -31.07
C GLY A 336 40.74 -1.34 -30.88
N GLN A 337 41.69 -1.01 -31.76
CA GLN A 337 42.55 0.17 -31.90
C GLN A 337 41.98 1.51 -31.41
#